data_AF-A0A5D9DCS7-F1
#
_entry.id   AF-A0A5D9DCS7-F1
#
_cell.length_a   1.000
_cell.length_b   1.000
_cell.length_c   1.000
_cell.angle_alpha   90.00
_cell.angle_beta   90.00
_cell.angle_gamma   90.00
#
_symmetry.space_group_name_H-M   'P 1'
#
loop_
_entity.id
_entity.type
_entity.pdbx_description
1 polymer ?
#
loop_
_entity_poly.entity_id
_entity_poly.type
_entity_poly.pdbx_seq_one_letter_code
_entity_poly.pdbx_strand_id
1 'polypeptide(L)'
;MDLTKRQAEIVSRLADGMTAEEIAISLCRSVLTVRTQVKQACQRTNARNTAHLIAIAISRGWIAPLALALMLADLHGQTTRARQPVTTRQPITCSSRVGRRDLGSVLA
;
A
#
# COMPACT_ATOMS: atom_id res chain seq x y z
N MET A 1 -1.94 -30.79 14.48
CA MET A 1 -2.58 -30.84 13.14
C MET A 1 -2.00 -29.71 12.35
N ASP A 2 -1.05 -30.05 11.49
CA ASP A 2 -0.20 -29.09 10.82
C ASP A 2 -0.66 -28.85 9.38
N LEU A 3 -0.28 -27.70 8.86
CA LEU A 3 -0.56 -27.31 7.49
C LEU A 3 0.38 -28.10 6.57
N THR A 4 -0.15 -28.64 5.47
CA THR A 4 0.74 -29.27 4.48
C THR A 4 1.60 -28.20 3.81
N LYS A 5 2.79 -28.58 3.31
CA LYS A 5 3.73 -27.64 2.66
C LYS A 5 3.06 -26.78 1.58
N ARG A 6 2.17 -27.38 0.79
CA ARG A 6 1.45 -26.68 -0.29
C ARG A 6 0.36 -25.75 0.20
N GLN A 7 -0.33 -26.13 1.28
CA GLN A 7 -1.28 -25.23 1.94
C GLN A 7 -0.54 -24.06 2.59
N ALA A 8 0.63 -24.29 3.20
CA ALA A 8 1.44 -23.22 3.77
C ALA A 8 1.90 -22.21 2.71
N GLU A 9 2.33 -22.68 1.53
CA GLU A 9 2.70 -21.80 0.41
C GLU A 9 1.52 -20.98 -0.13
N ILE A 10 0.31 -21.56 -0.18
CA ILE A 10 -0.88 -20.80 -0.59
C ILE A 10 -1.23 -19.74 0.47
N VAL A 11 -1.16 -20.10 1.76
CA VAL A 11 -1.47 -19.16 2.85
C VAL A 11 -0.40 -18.07 2.97
N SER A 12 0.87 -18.33 2.65
CA SER A 12 1.89 -17.29 2.62
C SER A 12 1.60 -16.25 1.54
N ARG A 13 1.24 -16.69 0.33
CA ARG A 13 0.84 -15.77 -0.76
C ARG A 13 -0.43 -14.99 -0.45
N LEU A 14 -1.37 -15.60 0.28
CA LEU A 14 -2.54 -14.89 0.81
C LEU A 14 -2.16 -13.84 1.85
N ALA A 15 -1.15 -14.11 2.68
CA ALA A 15 -0.63 -13.14 3.64
C ALA A 15 0.09 -11.97 2.96
N ASP A 16 0.70 -12.19 1.79
CA ASP A 16 1.27 -11.15 0.93
C ASP A 16 0.20 -10.29 0.24
N GLY A 17 -1.09 -10.60 0.41
CA GLY A 17 -2.21 -9.87 -0.16
C GLY A 17 -2.62 -10.31 -1.57
N MET A 18 -2.05 -11.40 -2.08
CA MET A 18 -2.42 -11.92 -3.41
C MET A 18 -3.84 -12.49 -3.43
N THR A 19 -4.54 -12.30 -4.54
CA THR A 19 -5.85 -12.90 -4.77
C THR A 19 -5.75 -14.37 -5.17
N ALA A 20 -6.84 -15.13 -5.01
CA ALA A 20 -6.86 -16.55 -5.40
C ALA A 20 -6.59 -16.77 -6.90
N GLU A 21 -6.89 -15.77 -7.73
CA GLU A 21 -6.64 -15.79 -9.18
C GLU A 21 -5.15 -15.58 -9.49
N GLU A 22 -4.51 -14.61 -8.83
CA GLU A 22 -3.06 -14.38 -8.94
C GLU A 22 -2.25 -15.58 -8.45
N ILE A 23 -2.68 -16.19 -7.34
CA ILE A 23 -2.05 -17.41 -6.80
C ILE A 23 -2.19 -18.57 -7.78
N ALA A 24 -3.37 -18.72 -8.39
CA ALA A 24 -3.64 -19.75 -9.39
C ALA A 24 -2.72 -19.60 -10.61
N ILE A 25 -2.53 -18.37 -11.10
CA ILE A 25 -1.60 -18.06 -12.18
C ILE A 25 -0.16 -18.37 -11.76
N SER A 26 0.27 -17.90 -10.59
CA SER A 26 1.64 -18.10 -10.12
C SER A 26 2.01 -19.57 -9.89
N LEU A 27 1.04 -20.41 -9.53
CA LEU A 27 1.26 -21.84 -9.27
C LEU A 27 0.85 -22.74 -10.45
N CYS A 28 0.46 -22.16 -11.59
CA CYS A 28 -0.07 -22.86 -12.77
C CYS A 28 -1.19 -23.86 -12.41
N ARG A 29 -2.16 -23.41 -11.59
CA ARG A 29 -3.29 -24.23 -11.15
C ARG A 29 -4.62 -23.54 -11.37
N SER A 30 -5.69 -24.34 -11.33
CA SER A 30 -7.05 -23.81 -11.41
C SER A 30 -7.39 -23.01 -10.14
N VAL A 31 -8.08 -21.88 -10.32
CA VAL A 31 -8.62 -21.06 -9.23
C VAL A 31 -9.49 -21.90 -8.29
N LEU A 32 -10.25 -22.85 -8.84
CA LEU A 32 -11.08 -23.77 -8.03
C LEU A 32 -10.23 -24.62 -7.10
N THR A 33 -9.08 -25.10 -7.57
CA THR A 33 -8.14 -25.89 -6.75
C THR A 33 -7.58 -25.04 -5.61
N VAL A 34 -7.18 -23.79 -5.88
CA VAL A 34 -6.68 -22.87 -4.84
C VAL A 34 -7.75 -22.62 -3.79
N ARG A 35 -8.99 -22.27 -4.21
CA ARG A 35 -10.12 -22.06 -3.29
C ARG A 35 -10.42 -23.30 -2.44
N THR A 36 -10.37 -24.48 -3.04
CA THR A 36 -10.56 -25.76 -2.34
C THR A 36 -9.46 -26.00 -1.31
N GLN A 37 -8.20 -25.74 -1.65
CA GLN A 37 -7.08 -25.88 -0.73
C GLN A 37 -7.18 -24.92 0.45
N VAL A 38 -7.63 -23.67 0.23
CA VAL A 38 -7.87 -22.70 1.31
C VAL A 38 -8.99 -23.20 2.24
N LYS A 39 -10.09 -23.72 1.68
CA LYS A 39 -11.19 -24.29 2.48
C LYS A 39 -10.71 -25.48 3.33
N GLN A 40 -9.91 -26.37 2.74
CA GLN A 40 -9.32 -27.50 3.47
C GLN A 40 -8.35 -27.03 4.55
N ALA A 41 -7.53 -26.02 4.28
CA ALA A 41 -6.65 -25.40 5.26
C ALA A 41 -7.43 -24.82 6.45
N CYS A 42 -8.53 -24.09 6.18
CA CYS A 42 -9.43 -23.59 7.24
C CYS A 42 -10.01 -24.74 8.07
N GLN A 43 -10.49 -25.81 7.44
CA GLN A 43 -11.05 -26.96 8.14
C GLN A 43 -10.02 -27.65 9.04
N ARG A 44 -8.78 -27.83 8.56
CA ARG A 44 -7.70 -28.49 9.34
C ARG A 44 -7.23 -27.65 10.53
N THR A 45 -7.27 -26.33 10.38
CA THR A 45 -6.83 -25.39 11.42
C THR A 45 -7.97 -24.90 12.31
N ASN A 46 -9.21 -25.33 12.02
CA ASN A 46 -10.44 -24.85 12.63
C ASN A 46 -10.62 -23.32 12.51
N ALA A 47 -10.14 -22.76 11.40
CA ALA A 47 -10.24 -21.33 11.15
C ALA A 47 -11.60 -20.95 10.59
N ARG A 48 -12.18 -19.85 11.11
CA ARG A 48 -13.49 -19.35 10.69
C ARG A 48 -13.45 -18.57 9.38
N ASN A 49 -12.33 -17.90 9.10
CA ASN A 49 -12.12 -17.13 7.87
C ASN A 49 -10.63 -17.15 7.47
N THR A 50 -10.34 -16.64 6.27
CA THR A 50 -8.98 -16.62 5.72
C THR A 50 -8.02 -15.76 6.57
N ALA A 51 -8.49 -14.63 7.10
CA ALA A 51 -7.68 -13.77 7.97
C ALA A 51 -7.29 -14.48 9.27
N HIS A 52 -8.20 -15.26 9.86
CA HIS A 52 -7.97 -16.06 11.05
C HIS A 52 -7.06 -17.25 10.76
N LEU A 53 -7.16 -17.85 9.56
CA LEU A 53 -6.21 -18.85 9.09
C LEU A 53 -4.79 -18.27 9.03
N ILE A 54 -4.63 -17.07 8.47
CA ILE A 54 -3.34 -16.37 8.40
C ILE A 54 -2.83 -16.08 9.83
N ALA A 55 -3.67 -15.56 10.72
CA ALA A 55 -3.30 -15.28 12.11
C ALA A 55 -2.85 -16.54 12.86
N ILE A 56 -3.53 -17.67 12.67
CA ILE A 56 -3.12 -18.97 13.25
C ILE A 56 -1.78 -19.41 12.67
N ALA A 57 -1.60 -19.31 11.36
CA ALA A 57 -0.38 -19.74 10.68
C ALA A 57 0.85 -18.93 11.12
N ILE A 58 0.67 -17.64 11.39
CA ILE A 58 1.68 -16.75 11.99
C ILE A 58 1.96 -17.15 13.43
N SER A 59 0.90 -17.31 14.24
CA SER A 59 1.03 -17.64 15.67
C SER A 59 1.72 -18.99 15.92
N ARG A 60 1.56 -19.93 14.99
CA ARG A 60 2.20 -21.25 15.03
C ARG A 60 3.57 -21.29 14.34
N GLY A 61 4.02 -20.19 13.75
CA GLY A 61 5.32 -20.09 13.07
C GLY A 61 5.40 -20.88 11.75
N TRP A 62 4.27 -21.27 11.17
CA TRP A 62 4.24 -21.95 9.86
C TRP A 62 4.52 -21.01 8.70
N ILE A 63 4.18 -19.74 8.91
CA ILE A 63 4.50 -18.63 8.02
C ILE A 63 5.21 -17.66 8.95
N ALA A 64 6.45 -17.30 8.62
CA ALA A 64 7.25 -16.39 9.41
C ALA A 64 7.15 -14.98 8.82
N PRO A 65 6.11 -14.20 9.14
CA PRO A 65 6.03 -12.81 8.71
C PRO A 65 7.08 -11.96 9.43
N LEU A 66 7.74 -12.44 10.49
CA LEU A 66 8.75 -11.67 11.23
C LEU A 66 9.99 -11.38 10.38
N ALA A 67 10.42 -12.31 9.52
CA ALA A 67 11.49 -12.05 8.54
C ALA A 67 11.03 -11.04 7.47
N LEU A 68 9.77 -11.12 7.04
CA LEU A 68 9.17 -10.22 6.06
C LEU A 68 8.96 -8.80 6.64
N ALA A 69 8.51 -8.69 7.88
CA ALA A 69 8.28 -7.43 8.58
C ALA A 69 9.60 -6.73 8.94
N LEU A 70 10.64 -7.48 9.33
CA LEU A 70 11.98 -6.93 9.54
C LEU A 70 12.61 -6.46 8.22
N MET A 71 12.47 -7.20 7.12
CA MET A 71 12.92 -6.75 5.78
C MET A 71 12.14 -5.55 5.24
N LEU A 72 10.82 -5.49 5.48
CA LEU A 72 9.98 -4.38 5.00
C LEU A 72 10.13 -3.11 5.85
N ALA A 73 10.50 -3.22 7.13
CA ALA A 73 10.79 -2.07 7.99
C ALA A 73 12.01 -1.28 7.51
N ASP A 74 13.04 -1.94 6.97
CA ASP A 74 14.20 -1.28 6.35
C ASP A 74 13.84 -0.59 5.01
N LEU A 75 12.83 -1.09 4.28
CA LEU A 75 12.40 -0.50 3.00
C LEU A 75 11.37 0.65 3.13
N HIS A 76 10.53 0.67 4.17
CA HIS A 76 9.41 1.61 4.28
C HIS A 76 9.79 3.04 4.71
N GLY A 77 11.06 3.29 5.07
CA GLY A 77 11.54 4.60 5.51
C GLY A 77 11.60 5.70 4.44
N GLN A 78 11.25 5.44 3.16
CA GLN A 78 11.44 6.41 2.06
C GLN A 78 10.17 6.98 1.42
N THR A 79 8.95 6.57 1.83
CA THR A 79 7.72 7.00 1.12
C THR A 79 6.96 8.17 1.78
N THR A 80 7.42 8.71 2.91
CA THR A 80 6.93 10.01 3.39
C THR A 80 7.78 11.13 2.79
N ARG A 81 7.68 11.31 1.45
CA ARG A 81 8.04 12.58 0.82
C ARG A 81 7.11 13.67 1.34
N ALA A 82 7.52 14.33 2.43
CA ALA A 82 7.04 15.67 2.72
C ALA A 82 7.49 16.57 1.57
N ARG A 83 6.56 17.03 0.74
CA ARG A 83 6.78 18.15 -0.18
C ARG A 83 7.41 19.28 0.65
N GLN A 84 8.66 19.66 0.35
CA GLN A 84 9.18 20.92 0.87
C GLN A 84 8.24 22.04 0.40
N PRO A 85 7.81 22.96 1.29
CA PRO A 85 7.02 24.10 0.87
C PRO A 85 7.87 24.94 -0.08
N VAL A 86 7.50 24.97 -1.36
CA VAL A 86 8.07 25.93 -2.32
C VAL A 86 7.66 27.30 -1.83
N THR A 87 8.64 28.06 -1.35
CA THR A 87 8.46 29.47 -1.03
C THR A 87 8.16 30.20 -2.33
N THR A 88 6.88 30.44 -2.62
CA THR A 88 6.46 31.37 -3.65
C THR A 88 6.83 32.77 -3.18
N ARG A 89 8.01 33.28 -3.57
CA ARG A 89 8.25 34.73 -3.56
C ARG A 89 7.36 35.33 -4.63
N GLN A 90 6.26 35.98 -4.23
CA GLN A 90 5.51 36.86 -5.12
C GLN A 90 6.37 38.10 -5.39
N PRO A 91 6.77 38.41 -6.64
CA PRO A 91 7.31 39.72 -6.95
C PRO A 91 6.17 40.73 -6.82
N ILE A 92 6.30 41.66 -5.88
CA ILE A 92 5.43 42.82 -5.79
C ILE A 92 5.85 43.75 -6.92
N THR A 93 5.19 43.67 -8.07
CA THR A 93 5.40 44.64 -9.15
C THR A 93 4.69 45.92 -8.75
N CYS A 94 5.43 46.88 -8.21
CA CYS A 94 4.95 48.23 -7.99
C CYS A 94 4.76 48.92 -9.35
N SER A 95 3.62 48.76 -10.02
CA SER A 95 3.29 49.60 -11.17
C SER A 95 2.66 50.90 -10.66
N SER A 96 3.45 51.97 -10.55
CA SER A 96 2.89 53.32 -10.42
C SER A 96 2.32 53.75 -11.78
N ARG A 97 1.00 53.61 -11.92
CA ARG A 97 0.23 54.25 -12.99
C ARG A 97 -0.66 55.33 -12.38
N VAL A 98 -0.09 56.51 -12.15
CA VAL A 98 -0.85 57.76 -11.88
C VAL A 98 0.09 58.91 -12.25
N GLY A 99 -0.23 59.86 -13.12
CA GLY A 99 -1.38 60.12 -13.96
C GLY A 99 -0.99 61.33 -14.81
N ARG A 100 -1.34 61.30 -16.10
CA ARG A 100 -1.29 62.47 -16.98
C ARG A 100 -2.03 63.63 -16.31
N ARG A 101 -1.39 64.80 -16.22
CA ARG A 101 -2.09 66.07 -16.05
C ARG A 101 -1.83 66.88 -17.30
N ASP A 102 -2.72 66.67 -18.26
CA ASP A 102 -2.83 67.49 -19.45
C ASP A 102 -3.44 68.83 -18.98
N LEU A 103 -2.71 69.92 -19.30
CA LEU A 103 -3.21 71.19 -19.82
C LEU A 103 -4.48 71.80 -19.21
N GLY A 104 -4.33 73.01 -18.66
CA GLY A 104 -5.40 74.01 -18.77
C GLY A 104 -5.47 75.08 -17.68
N SER A 105 -4.87 76.22 -17.98
CA SER A 105 -5.53 77.54 -17.93
C SER A 105 -5.71 78.28 -16.58
N VAL A 106 -5.52 79.60 -16.70
CA VAL A 106 -6.18 80.70 -15.95
C VAL A 106 -5.36 81.44 -14.85
N LEU A 107 -4.98 82.69 -15.20
CA LEU A 107 -4.83 83.93 -14.40
C LEU A 107 -3.69 84.07 -13.36
N ALA A 108 -2.71 84.92 -13.66
CA ALA A 108 -2.48 86.24 -13.02
C ALA A 108 -1.13 86.84 -13.48
#